data_AF-A0A7D4FY35-F1
#
_entry.id   AF-A0A7D4FY35-F1
#
_cell.length_a   1.000
_cell.length_b   1.000
_cell.length_c   1.000
_cell.angle_alpha   90.00
_cell.angle_beta   90.00
_cell.angle_gamma   90.00
#
_symmetry.space_group_name_H-M   'P 1'
#
loop_
_entity.id
_entity.type
_entity.pdbx_description
1 polymer ?
#
loop_
_entity_poly.entity_id
_entity_poly.type
_entity_poly.pdbx_seq_one_letter_code
_entity_poly.pdbx_strand_id
1 'polypeptide(L)'
;MNINYVFSWAENSNGEMVHVDSVPRGQQCGCICPRCHENLLARHGDVREHGFAHHSDNRGANLNICYEVTLYKLAEQIIKNKKKIHTSSYYDIFPATDIYFVDVKIDSYYNREDKQPDVIAITEDGKQYLIEFTFNSKVQHKEKIDYKNLTCLEIDITNQTLESLESFLLESDKERKWLNNQIYFKGIEEKYRNNGKKIKVVEESICANCKIKYYCCGVKQKNSLDLLVIEHSGKKYRLCKQKELHKRIEKLNSQFSGAKLHKHIENDKDLSISVNMSNYCDYGQDLQEKLENIKRKEEEEKRRREEMESLHNPSDRTCFECRSNLVWANKNGYANCGAWKSLNVPQKTPPTCAKTCKNFKRK
;
A
#
# COMPACT_ATOMS: atom_id res chain seq x y z
N MET A 1 -1.89 -19.33 -16.61
CA MET A 1 -2.10 -20.49 -15.73
C MET A 1 -3.61 -20.68 -15.64
N ASN A 2 -4.13 -21.86 -16.00
CA ASN A 2 -5.54 -22.18 -15.74
C ASN A 2 -5.67 -22.39 -14.24
N ILE A 3 -6.16 -21.37 -13.53
CA ILE A 3 -6.57 -21.52 -12.14
C ILE A 3 -7.82 -22.40 -12.19
N ASN A 4 -7.76 -23.59 -11.60
CA ASN A 4 -8.95 -24.41 -11.42
C ASN A 4 -9.76 -23.78 -10.29
N TYR A 5 -10.82 -23.04 -10.62
CA TYR A 5 -11.64 -22.37 -9.63
C TYR A 5 -12.54 -23.39 -8.92
N VAL A 6 -12.24 -23.66 -7.65
CA VAL A 6 -13.10 -24.48 -6.80
C VAL A 6 -14.16 -23.58 -6.18
N PHE A 7 -15.40 -23.68 -6.64
CA PHE A 7 -16.52 -22.96 -6.06
C PHE A 7 -17.04 -23.71 -4.83
N SER A 8 -16.45 -23.51 -3.66
CA SER A 8 -16.92 -24.11 -2.42
C SER A 8 -18.15 -23.43 -1.81
N TRP A 9 -18.49 -22.22 -2.28
CA TRP A 9 -19.64 -21.43 -1.85
C TRP A 9 -20.56 -21.06 -3.01
N ALA A 10 -21.86 -20.96 -2.72
CA ALA A 10 -22.90 -20.54 -3.66
C ALA A 10 -24.04 -19.80 -2.95
N GLU A 11 -24.92 -19.15 -3.71
CA GLU A 11 -26.09 -18.45 -3.16
C GLU A 11 -27.29 -19.40 -3.09
N ASN A 12 -27.92 -19.54 -1.92
CA ASN A 12 -29.13 -20.34 -1.73
C ASN A 12 -30.41 -19.57 -2.16
N SER A 13 -31.57 -20.21 -2.04
CA SER A 13 -32.87 -19.60 -2.38
C SER A 13 -33.25 -18.37 -1.54
N ASN A 14 -32.60 -18.18 -0.38
CA ASN A 14 -32.82 -17.03 0.51
C ASN A 14 -31.86 -15.87 0.20
N GLY A 15 -30.97 -16.02 -0.77
CA GLY A 15 -29.94 -15.04 -1.10
C GLY A 15 -28.71 -15.09 -0.18
N GLU A 16 -28.54 -16.17 0.59
CA GLU A 16 -27.41 -16.35 1.50
C GLU A 16 -26.31 -17.19 0.86
N MET A 17 -25.06 -16.80 1.10
CA MET A 17 -23.91 -17.61 0.72
C MET A 17 -23.83 -18.84 1.63
N VAL A 18 -23.82 -20.03 1.05
CA VAL A 18 -23.74 -21.31 1.77
C VAL A 18 -22.58 -22.15 1.26
N HIS A 19 -21.93 -22.88 2.16
CA HIS A 19 -20.87 -23.82 1.82
C HIS A 19 -21.46 -25.10 1.21
N VAL A 20 -20.74 -25.74 0.30
CA VAL A 20 -21.18 -26.98 -0.35
C VAL A 20 -21.50 -28.09 0.66
N ASP A 21 -20.76 -28.18 1.78
CA ASP A 21 -21.05 -29.17 2.83
C ASP A 21 -22.37 -28.96 3.56
N SER A 22 -22.95 -27.76 3.48
CA SER A 22 -24.18 -27.40 4.21
C SER A 22 -25.47 -27.63 3.41
N VAL A 23 -25.38 -28.14 2.19
CA VAL A 23 -26.53 -28.32 1.28
C VAL A 23 -26.68 -29.77 0.82
N PRO A 24 -27.87 -30.20 0.35
CA PRO A 24 -28.04 -31.51 -0.26
C PRO A 24 -27.17 -31.70 -1.51
N ARG A 25 -26.70 -32.94 -1.74
CA ARG A 25 -25.92 -33.29 -2.93
C ARG A 25 -26.73 -33.11 -4.22
N GLY A 26 -26.04 -32.73 -5.29
CA GLY A 26 -26.60 -32.64 -6.63
C GLY A 26 -27.43 -31.37 -6.84
N GLN A 27 -28.44 -31.44 -7.72
CA GLN A 27 -29.32 -30.29 -8.02
C GLN A 27 -30.32 -29.99 -6.90
N GLN A 28 -30.47 -30.92 -5.95
CA GLN A 28 -31.31 -30.75 -4.76
C GLN A 28 -30.77 -29.67 -3.82
N CYS A 29 -29.53 -29.17 -4.02
CA CYS A 29 -29.00 -28.05 -3.26
C CYS A 29 -29.79 -26.75 -3.45
N GLY A 30 -30.49 -26.60 -4.58
CA GLY A 30 -31.25 -25.38 -4.91
C GLY A 30 -30.41 -24.11 -4.99
N CYS A 31 -29.09 -24.22 -5.10
CA CYS A 31 -28.17 -23.09 -5.12
C CYS A 31 -27.98 -22.53 -6.53
N ILE A 32 -27.72 -21.24 -6.62
CA ILE A 32 -27.43 -20.52 -7.86
C ILE A 32 -26.06 -19.85 -7.79
N CYS A 33 -25.49 -19.58 -8.96
CA CYS A 33 -24.34 -18.69 -9.08
C CYS A 33 -24.81 -17.23 -8.90
N PRO A 34 -24.20 -16.46 -7.98
CA PRO A 34 -24.59 -15.08 -7.74
C PRO A 34 -24.35 -14.14 -8.92
N ARG A 35 -23.51 -14.56 -9.89
CA ARG A 35 -23.20 -13.76 -11.09
C ARG A 35 -24.05 -14.10 -12.30
N CYS A 36 -24.05 -15.37 -12.71
CA CYS A 36 -24.71 -15.80 -13.95
C CYS A 36 -26.14 -16.31 -13.70
N HIS A 37 -26.55 -16.42 -12.43
CA HIS A 37 -27.87 -16.88 -11.97
C HIS A 37 -28.24 -18.28 -12.44
N GLU A 38 -27.23 -19.08 -12.80
CA GLU A 38 -27.42 -20.47 -13.18
C GLU A 38 -27.56 -21.36 -11.95
N ASN A 39 -28.44 -22.36 -12.02
CA ASN A 39 -28.52 -23.42 -11.03
C ASN A 39 -27.20 -24.20 -10.98
N LEU A 40 -26.72 -24.45 -9.77
CA LEU A 40 -25.48 -25.16 -9.53
C LEU A 40 -25.74 -26.60 -9.10
N LEU A 41 -24.76 -27.46 -9.36
CA LEU A 41 -24.72 -28.84 -8.89
C LEU A 41 -23.76 -28.92 -7.71
N ALA A 42 -24.27 -29.27 -6.52
CA ALA A 42 -23.41 -29.54 -5.35
C ALA A 42 -22.70 -30.90 -5.51
N ARG A 43 -21.37 -30.89 -5.62
CA ARG A 43 -20.54 -32.10 -5.70
C ARG A 43 -19.87 -32.34 -4.36
N HIS A 44 -20.39 -33.33 -3.64
CA HIS A 44 -19.81 -33.81 -2.38
C HIS A 44 -18.92 -34.99 -2.78
N GLY A 45 -17.65 -34.71 -3.05
CA GLY A 45 -16.74 -35.67 -3.65
C GLY A 45 -15.83 -36.38 -2.65
N ASP A 46 -15.61 -37.67 -2.89
CA ASP A 46 -14.33 -38.38 -2.68
C ASP A 46 -13.58 -38.63 -4.03
N VAL A 47 -14.26 -38.48 -5.19
CA VAL A 47 -13.77 -38.86 -6.56
C VAL A 47 -13.77 -37.69 -7.56
N ARG A 48 -14.67 -36.72 -7.42
CA ARG A 48 -14.71 -35.48 -8.22
C ARG A 48 -14.39 -34.29 -7.32
N GLU A 49 -13.90 -33.20 -7.90
CA GLU A 49 -13.57 -31.98 -7.16
C GLU A 49 -14.78 -31.51 -6.32
N HIS A 50 -14.53 -31.38 -5.02
CA HIS A 50 -15.53 -31.04 -4.01
C HIS A 50 -15.91 -29.56 -4.15
N GLY A 51 -17.19 -29.27 -4.40
CA GLY A 51 -17.65 -27.91 -4.68
C GLY A 51 -18.89 -27.86 -5.58
N PHE A 52 -19.31 -26.65 -5.88
CA PHE A 52 -20.37 -26.34 -6.82
C PHE A 52 -19.87 -26.34 -8.26
N ALA A 53 -20.70 -26.81 -9.18
CA ALA A 53 -20.42 -26.74 -10.60
C ALA A 53 -21.59 -26.15 -11.37
N HIS A 54 -21.26 -25.33 -12.37
CA HIS A 54 -22.22 -24.86 -13.37
C HIS A 54 -22.70 -26.07 -14.18
N HIS A 55 -23.98 -26.07 -14.54
CA HIS A 55 -24.64 -27.22 -15.14
C HIS A 55 -24.56 -27.19 -16.68
N SER A 56 -24.50 -26.01 -17.28
CA SER A 56 -24.59 -25.77 -18.71
C SER A 56 -23.22 -25.49 -19.32
N ASP A 57 -22.80 -26.35 -20.25
CA ASP A 57 -21.55 -26.17 -21.00
C ASP A 57 -21.65 -25.04 -22.05
N ASN A 58 -22.87 -24.58 -22.38
CA ASN A 58 -23.16 -23.77 -23.58
C ASN A 58 -23.42 -22.27 -23.34
N ARG A 59 -23.51 -21.78 -22.09
CA ARG A 59 -23.88 -20.36 -21.84
C ARG A 59 -22.72 -19.35 -21.92
N GLY A 60 -21.48 -19.81 -22.07
CA GLY A 60 -20.31 -18.91 -22.10
C GLY A 60 -20.09 -18.15 -20.79
N ALA A 61 -20.49 -18.71 -19.65
CA ALA A 61 -20.29 -18.10 -18.34
C ALA A 61 -18.79 -17.89 -18.11
N ASN A 62 -18.40 -16.63 -17.85
CA ASN A 62 -17.03 -16.33 -17.46
C ASN A 62 -16.83 -16.74 -16.00
N LEU A 63 -16.28 -17.95 -15.80
CA LEU A 63 -16.08 -18.54 -14.48
C LEU A 63 -15.19 -17.66 -13.58
N ASN A 64 -14.25 -16.90 -14.15
CA ASN A 64 -13.41 -15.98 -13.37
C ASN A 64 -14.26 -14.90 -12.72
N ILE A 65 -15.15 -14.26 -13.51
CA ILE A 65 -16.06 -13.23 -13.00
C ILE A 65 -17.04 -13.85 -12.01
N CYS A 66 -17.56 -15.06 -12.28
CA CYS A 66 -18.45 -15.75 -11.35
C CYS A 66 -17.77 -15.98 -10.00
N TYR A 67 -16.52 -16.42 -10.00
CA TYR A 67 -15.75 -16.65 -8.77
C TYR A 67 -15.51 -15.35 -8.00
N GLU A 68 -15.12 -14.27 -8.68
CA GLU A 68 -14.90 -12.96 -8.05
C GLU A 68 -16.18 -12.41 -7.40
N VAL A 69 -17.34 -12.57 -8.04
CA VAL A 69 -18.64 -12.16 -7.45
C VAL A 69 -19.01 -13.04 -6.25
N THR A 70 -18.76 -14.35 -6.32
CA THR A 70 -18.94 -15.26 -5.18
C THR A 70 -18.07 -14.85 -4.00
N LEU A 71 -16.79 -14.55 -4.25
CA LEU A 71 -15.83 -14.08 -3.23
C LEU A 71 -16.31 -12.77 -2.59
N TYR A 72 -16.76 -11.82 -3.40
CA TYR A 72 -17.29 -10.54 -2.96
C TYR A 72 -18.53 -10.68 -2.06
N LYS A 73 -19.56 -11.43 -2.50
CA LYS A 73 -20.77 -11.64 -1.68
C LYS A 73 -20.46 -12.39 -0.39
N LEU A 74 -19.53 -13.35 -0.44
CA LEU A 74 -19.05 -14.04 0.74
C LEU A 74 -18.37 -13.07 1.72
N ALA A 75 -17.56 -12.12 1.22
CA ALA A 75 -16.92 -11.10 2.05
C ALA A 75 -17.94 -10.25 2.81
N GLU A 76 -18.97 -9.73 2.13
CA GLU A 76 -20.07 -8.98 2.76
C GLU A 76 -20.75 -9.80 3.86
N GLN A 77 -21.08 -11.06 3.56
CA GLN A 77 -21.76 -11.95 4.52
C GLN A 77 -20.87 -12.30 5.73
N ILE A 78 -19.56 -12.53 5.55
CA ILE A 78 -18.63 -12.78 6.65
C ILE A 78 -18.65 -11.60 7.63
N ILE A 79 -18.56 -10.37 7.13
CA ILE A 79 -18.59 -9.18 8.01
C ILE A 79 -19.94 -9.04 8.70
N LYS A 80 -21.04 -9.28 7.99
CA LYS A 80 -22.40 -9.25 8.57
C LYS A 80 -22.56 -10.26 9.71
N ASN A 81 -22.08 -11.48 9.52
CA ASN A 81 -22.25 -12.59 10.48
C ASN A 81 -21.30 -12.46 11.67
N LYS A 82 -20.02 -12.18 11.41
CA LYS A 82 -18.98 -12.15 12.45
C LYS A 82 -18.94 -10.81 13.17
N LYS A 83 -19.49 -9.76 12.57
CA LYS A 83 -19.51 -8.38 13.08
C LYS A 83 -18.12 -7.93 13.56
N LYS A 84 -17.09 -8.33 12.82
CA LYS A 84 -15.69 -8.10 13.15
C LYS A 84 -14.90 -7.85 11.87
N ILE A 85 -13.91 -6.97 11.94
CA ILE A 85 -12.87 -6.83 10.93
C ILE A 85 -11.50 -6.59 11.59
N HIS A 86 -10.43 -7.19 11.04
CA HIS A 86 -9.06 -6.78 11.39
C HIS A 86 -8.57 -5.67 10.45
N THR A 87 -7.94 -4.65 11.01
CA THR A 87 -7.57 -3.43 10.27
C THR A 87 -6.06 -3.25 10.14
N SER A 88 -5.62 -2.49 9.13
CA SER A 88 -4.21 -2.06 9.04
C SER A 88 -3.90 -0.88 9.98
N SER A 89 -2.61 -0.63 10.23
CA SER A 89 -2.21 0.54 11.03
C SER A 89 -2.59 1.84 10.33
N TYR A 90 -2.87 2.88 11.12
CA TYR A 90 -3.06 4.23 10.61
C TYR A 90 -1.78 5.03 10.79
N TYR A 91 -0.96 5.07 9.73
CA TYR A 91 0.33 5.78 9.67
C TYR A 91 1.29 5.43 10.83
N ASP A 92 1.22 4.20 11.35
CA ASP A 92 1.93 3.71 12.54
C ASP A 92 1.67 4.51 13.83
N ILE A 93 0.66 5.39 13.83
CA ILE A 93 0.22 6.15 15.00
C ILE A 93 -0.78 5.32 15.81
N PHE A 94 -1.72 4.69 15.11
CA PHE A 94 -2.65 3.71 15.65
C PHE A 94 -2.31 2.35 15.07
N PRO A 95 -2.00 1.34 15.90
CA PRO A 95 -1.66 0.01 15.42
C PRO A 95 -2.87 -0.66 14.76
N ALA A 96 -2.58 -1.69 13.94
CA ALA A 96 -3.57 -2.64 13.49
C ALA A 96 -4.36 -3.19 14.69
N THR A 97 -5.68 -3.30 14.52
CA THR A 97 -6.57 -3.75 15.60
C THR A 97 -7.83 -4.38 15.04
N ASP A 98 -8.45 -5.20 15.86
CA ASP A 98 -9.82 -5.67 15.66
C ASP A 98 -10.81 -4.54 15.94
N ILE A 99 -11.85 -4.46 15.12
CA ILE A 99 -13.03 -3.62 15.34
C ILE A 99 -14.25 -4.53 15.38
N TYR A 100 -15.09 -4.36 16.40
CA TYR A 100 -16.31 -5.12 16.63
C TYR A 100 -17.54 -4.23 16.40
N PHE A 101 -18.55 -4.78 15.73
CA PHE A 101 -19.75 -4.07 15.33
C PHE A 101 -20.98 -4.60 16.05
N VAL A 102 -21.94 -3.72 16.33
CA VAL A 102 -23.27 -4.08 16.84
C VAL A 102 -24.29 -4.19 15.71
N ASP A 103 -24.13 -3.37 14.67
CA ASP A 103 -24.97 -3.37 13.47
C ASP A 103 -24.10 -3.40 12.21
N VAL A 104 -24.51 -4.17 11.21
CA VAL A 104 -23.84 -4.31 9.92
C VAL A 104 -24.89 -4.40 8.83
N LYS A 105 -24.84 -3.44 7.90
CA LYS A 105 -25.67 -3.37 6.71
C LYS A 105 -24.82 -3.66 5.49
N ILE A 106 -25.32 -4.56 4.65
CA ILE A 106 -24.75 -4.93 3.35
C ILE A 106 -25.82 -4.74 2.29
N ASP A 107 -25.41 -4.47 1.06
CA ASP A 107 -26.35 -4.28 -0.05
C ASP A 107 -26.62 -5.62 -0.78
N SER A 108 -25.73 -6.63 -0.72
CA SER A 108 -25.90 -7.98 -1.32
C SER A 108 -26.14 -8.03 -2.85
N TYR A 109 -26.38 -6.87 -3.46
CA TYR A 109 -26.64 -6.68 -4.88
C TYR A 109 -25.35 -6.33 -5.61
N TYR A 110 -24.91 -7.21 -6.51
CA TYR A 110 -23.71 -6.97 -7.32
C TYR A 110 -23.96 -5.97 -8.46
N ASN A 111 -25.13 -6.06 -9.12
CA ASN A 111 -25.47 -5.19 -10.25
C ASN A 111 -26.04 -3.86 -9.76
N ARG A 112 -25.19 -2.88 -9.48
CA ARG A 112 -25.62 -1.57 -8.95
C ARG A 112 -25.77 -0.53 -10.07
N GLU A 113 -26.85 0.25 -10.04
CA GLU A 113 -27.00 1.43 -10.92
C GLU A 113 -26.06 2.57 -10.48
N ASP A 114 -25.88 2.71 -9.16
CA ASP A 114 -24.97 3.62 -8.46
C ASP A 114 -24.29 2.91 -7.29
N LYS A 115 -23.01 3.23 -7.03
CA LYS A 115 -22.20 2.46 -6.09
C LYS A 115 -22.39 2.97 -4.66
N GLN A 116 -23.10 2.18 -3.85
CA GLN A 116 -23.13 2.27 -2.39
C GLN A 116 -21.86 1.65 -1.77
N PRO A 117 -21.50 2.00 -0.52
CA PRO A 117 -20.48 1.27 0.23
C PRO A 117 -20.81 -0.22 0.30
N ASP A 118 -19.80 -1.09 0.17
CA ASP A 118 -20.01 -2.55 0.23
C ASP A 118 -20.53 -2.98 1.61
N VAL A 119 -19.99 -2.38 2.68
CA VAL A 119 -20.49 -2.57 4.04
C VAL A 119 -20.58 -1.25 4.78
N ILE A 120 -21.68 -1.05 5.51
CA ILE A 120 -21.86 0.01 6.51
C ILE A 120 -21.99 -0.66 7.87
N ALA A 121 -21.04 -0.42 8.76
CA ALA A 121 -20.99 -1.05 10.08
C ALA A 121 -20.94 0.00 11.20
N ILE A 122 -21.57 -0.30 12.33
CA ILE A 122 -21.67 0.59 13.49
C ILE A 122 -21.13 -0.15 14.71
N THR A 123 -20.21 0.48 15.44
CA THR A 123 -19.69 -0.02 16.72
C THR A 123 -20.63 0.31 17.88
N GLU A 124 -20.42 -0.33 19.04
CA GLU A 124 -21.24 -0.10 20.24
C GLU A 124 -21.27 1.38 20.68
N ASP A 125 -20.16 2.10 20.52
CA ASP A 125 -20.05 3.54 20.81
C ASP A 125 -20.57 4.45 19.68
N GLY A 126 -21.32 3.90 18.72
CA GLY A 126 -22.01 4.65 17.67
C GLY A 126 -21.12 5.15 16.54
N LYS A 127 -19.87 4.66 16.42
CA LYS A 127 -18.99 5.04 15.31
C LYS A 127 -19.32 4.23 14.07
N GLN A 128 -19.53 4.95 12.97
CA GLN A 128 -19.78 4.35 11.66
C GLN A 128 -18.47 4.09 10.91
N TYR A 129 -18.38 2.90 10.30
CA TYR A 129 -17.32 2.45 9.42
C TYR A 129 -17.91 2.04 8.07
N LEU A 130 -17.23 2.45 7.00
CA LEU A 130 -17.47 1.99 5.64
C LEU A 130 -16.36 1.01 5.25
N ILE A 131 -16.72 -0.11 4.63
CA ILE A 131 -15.75 -1.07 4.11
C ILE A 131 -15.99 -1.23 2.62
N GLU A 132 -14.89 -1.21 1.86
CA GLU A 132 -14.88 -1.31 0.40
C GLU A 132 -13.94 -2.46 -0.01
N PHE A 133 -14.45 -3.42 -0.78
CA PHE A 133 -13.68 -4.56 -1.29
C PHE A 133 -13.23 -4.32 -2.72
N THR A 134 -11.93 -4.36 -3.03
CA THR A 134 -11.41 -4.23 -4.41
C THR A 134 -11.02 -5.59 -5.01
N PHE A 135 -11.28 -5.76 -6.31
CA PHE A 135 -10.95 -6.96 -7.10
C PHE A 135 -10.91 -6.63 -8.61
N ASN A 136 -10.34 -7.53 -9.43
CA ASN A 136 -10.05 -7.25 -10.85
C ASN A 136 -11.27 -6.86 -11.70
N SER A 137 -12.40 -7.56 -11.54
CA SER A 137 -13.64 -7.26 -12.28
C SER A 137 -14.57 -6.32 -11.50
N LYS A 138 -14.04 -5.49 -10.58
CA LYS A 138 -14.88 -4.55 -9.83
C LYS A 138 -15.50 -3.55 -10.80
N VAL A 139 -16.84 -3.51 -10.80
CA VAL A 139 -17.60 -2.46 -11.49
C VAL A 139 -17.19 -1.12 -10.87
N GLN A 140 -16.59 -0.26 -11.69
CA GLN A 140 -16.15 1.06 -11.25
C GLN A 140 -17.36 1.98 -11.09
N HIS A 141 -17.24 2.95 -10.17
CA HIS A 141 -18.28 3.95 -9.95
C HIS A 141 -18.55 4.75 -11.22
N LYS A 142 -19.81 5.13 -11.46
CA LYS A 142 -20.14 6.18 -12.44
C LYS A 142 -19.79 7.57 -11.90
N GLU A 143 -19.89 7.77 -10.58
CA GLU A 143 -19.58 9.03 -9.91
C GLU A 143 -18.58 8.84 -8.74
N LYS A 144 -17.77 9.86 -8.47
CA LYS A 144 -16.76 9.80 -7.41
C LYS A 144 -17.41 9.93 -6.04
N ILE A 145 -17.33 8.89 -5.20
CA ILE A 145 -17.79 8.99 -3.80
C ILE A 145 -16.90 9.98 -3.04
N ASP A 146 -17.54 10.95 -2.38
CA ASP A 146 -16.84 11.87 -1.50
C ASP A 146 -16.68 11.25 -0.11
N TYR A 147 -15.58 10.51 0.09
CA TYR A 147 -15.24 9.92 1.38
C TYR A 147 -14.78 10.94 2.43
N LYS A 148 -14.90 12.27 2.18
CA LYS A 148 -14.54 13.31 3.16
C LYS A 148 -15.28 13.10 4.47
N ASN A 149 -14.54 13.23 5.56
CA ASN A 149 -15.01 13.08 6.94
C ASN A 149 -15.62 11.71 7.29
N LEU A 150 -15.56 10.71 6.40
CA LEU A 150 -15.99 9.34 6.69
C LEU A 150 -14.83 8.50 7.24
N THR A 151 -15.16 7.37 7.84
CA THR A 151 -14.18 6.35 8.23
C THR A 151 -14.33 5.18 7.28
N CYS A 152 -13.43 5.05 6.32
CA CYS A 152 -13.52 4.11 5.22
C CYS A 152 -12.23 3.29 5.09
N LEU A 153 -12.39 1.96 5.16
CA LEU A 153 -11.35 0.97 4.97
C LEU A 153 -11.53 0.29 3.61
N GLU A 154 -10.53 0.40 2.75
CA GLU A 154 -10.43 -0.36 1.52
C GLU A 154 -9.63 -1.65 1.76
N ILE A 155 -10.10 -2.76 1.19
CA ILE A 155 -9.53 -4.10 1.33
C ILE A 155 -9.46 -4.73 -0.07
N ASP A 156 -8.26 -5.05 -0.51
CA ASP A 156 -8.06 -5.79 -1.75
C ASP A 156 -8.20 -7.29 -1.49
N ILE A 157 -9.18 -7.91 -2.15
CA ILE A 157 -9.48 -9.35 -2.03
C ILE A 157 -9.05 -10.14 -3.28
N THR A 158 -8.37 -9.49 -4.24
CA THR A 158 -7.99 -10.10 -5.53
C THR A 158 -7.22 -11.42 -5.38
N ASN A 159 -6.36 -11.52 -4.37
CA ASN A 159 -5.50 -12.67 -4.14
C ASN A 159 -6.09 -13.71 -3.19
N GLN A 160 -7.35 -13.57 -2.78
CA GLN A 160 -7.99 -14.44 -1.81
C GLN A 160 -8.78 -15.57 -2.48
N THR A 161 -8.90 -16.68 -1.76
CA THR A 161 -9.79 -17.79 -2.14
C THR A 161 -11.03 -17.81 -1.24
N LEU A 162 -12.07 -18.53 -1.66
CA LEU A 162 -13.27 -18.71 -0.83
C LEU A 162 -12.95 -19.31 0.56
N GLU A 163 -11.89 -20.13 0.65
CA GLU A 163 -11.43 -20.74 1.91
C GLU A 163 -10.56 -19.80 2.77
N SER A 164 -9.73 -18.96 2.14
CA SER A 164 -8.85 -18.05 2.89
C SER A 164 -9.55 -16.77 3.33
N LEU A 165 -10.69 -16.44 2.72
CA LEU A 165 -11.31 -15.13 2.86
C LEU A 165 -11.71 -14.80 4.30
N GLU A 166 -12.26 -15.74 5.07
CA GLU A 166 -12.67 -15.46 6.45
C GLU A 166 -11.49 -15.10 7.34
N SER A 167 -10.44 -15.94 7.39
CA SER A 167 -9.25 -15.65 8.20
C SER A 167 -8.54 -14.40 7.70
N PHE A 168 -8.47 -14.19 6.39
CA PHE A 168 -7.95 -12.95 5.82
C PHE A 168 -8.73 -11.72 6.32
N LEU A 169 -10.06 -11.77 6.32
CA LEU A 169 -10.90 -10.66 6.76
C LEU A 169 -10.78 -10.38 8.26
N LEU A 170 -10.66 -11.42 9.08
CA LEU A 170 -10.75 -11.36 10.54
C LEU A 170 -9.41 -11.29 11.28
N GLU A 171 -8.29 -11.55 10.59
CA GLU A 171 -6.97 -11.70 11.23
C GLU A 171 -5.82 -11.02 10.49
N SER A 172 -5.91 -10.80 9.17
CA SER A 172 -4.81 -10.22 8.38
C SER A 172 -4.81 -8.69 8.38
N ASP A 173 -3.63 -8.08 8.49
CA ASP A 173 -3.39 -6.64 8.34
C ASP A 173 -2.92 -6.25 6.92
N LYS A 174 -2.77 -7.21 6.02
CA LYS A 174 -2.27 -7.01 4.64
C LYS A 174 -3.37 -6.55 3.70
N GLU A 175 -2.96 -5.93 2.58
CA GLU A 175 -3.87 -5.58 1.46
C GLU A 175 -5.02 -4.65 1.89
N ARG A 176 -4.76 -3.79 2.88
CA ARG A 176 -5.75 -2.89 3.49
C ARG A 176 -5.24 -1.47 3.58
N LYS A 177 -6.10 -0.52 3.22
CA LYS A 177 -5.77 0.91 3.27
C LYS A 177 -6.94 1.70 3.86
N TRP A 178 -6.63 2.55 4.83
CA TRP A 178 -7.57 3.61 5.23
C TRP A 178 -7.65 4.67 4.13
N LEU A 179 -8.75 4.71 3.38
CA LEU A 179 -9.04 5.79 2.45
C LEU A 179 -9.30 7.09 3.21
N ASN A 180 -10.01 6.96 4.33
CA ASN A 180 -10.18 8.02 5.30
C ASN A 180 -10.43 7.43 6.69
N ASN A 181 -10.01 8.11 7.75
CA ASN A 181 -10.35 7.70 9.11
C ASN A 181 -10.51 8.91 10.02
N GLN A 182 -11.75 9.42 10.11
CA GLN A 182 -12.06 10.64 10.84
C GLN A 182 -11.81 10.51 12.34
N ILE A 183 -12.05 9.32 12.89
CA ILE A 183 -11.89 9.04 14.32
C ILE A 183 -10.41 9.11 14.70
N TYR A 184 -9.56 8.41 13.97
CA TYR A 184 -8.12 8.41 14.23
C TYR A 184 -7.50 9.76 13.92
N PHE A 185 -7.88 10.40 12.82
CA PHE A 185 -7.36 11.72 12.45
C PHE A 185 -7.59 12.75 13.56
N LYS A 186 -8.83 12.84 14.10
CA LYS A 186 -9.15 13.71 15.24
C LYS A 186 -8.39 13.32 16.52
N GLY A 187 -8.12 12.04 16.71
CA GLY A 187 -7.41 11.50 17.88
C GLY A 187 -5.89 11.68 17.86
N ILE A 188 -5.27 12.13 16.76
CA ILE A 188 -3.79 12.20 16.66
C ILE A 188 -3.18 13.08 17.75
N GLU A 189 -3.65 14.31 17.92
CA GLU A 189 -3.06 15.25 18.90
C GLU A 189 -3.15 14.70 20.32
N GLU A 190 -4.30 14.13 20.66
CA GLU A 190 -4.53 13.49 21.96
C GLU A 190 -3.62 12.28 22.18
N LYS A 191 -3.48 11.40 21.17
CA LYS A 191 -2.59 10.24 21.24
C LYS A 191 -1.15 10.65 21.55
N TYR A 192 -0.64 11.70 20.91
CA TYR A 192 0.70 12.22 21.18
C TYR A 192 0.80 12.90 22.55
N ARG A 193 -0.22 13.67 22.94
CA ARG A 193 -0.31 14.34 24.24
C ARG A 193 -0.25 13.34 25.39
N ASN A 194 -0.97 12.22 25.29
CA ASN A 194 -0.97 11.16 26.30
C ASN A 194 0.40 10.46 26.43
N ASN A 195 1.27 10.59 25.42
CA ASN A 195 2.66 10.14 25.45
C ASN A 195 3.66 11.28 25.78
N GLY A 196 3.21 12.38 26.37
CA GLY A 196 4.05 13.51 26.78
C GLY A 196 4.59 14.36 25.61
N LYS A 197 4.10 14.16 24.38
CA LYS A 197 4.56 14.87 23.18
C LYS A 197 3.51 15.91 22.75
N LYS A 198 3.91 17.19 22.70
CA LYS A 198 3.05 18.27 22.22
C LYS A 198 3.27 18.51 20.73
N ILE A 199 2.31 18.09 19.90
CA ILE A 199 2.30 18.31 18.45
C ILE A 199 1.05 19.09 18.03
N LYS A 200 1.07 19.61 16.81
CA LYS A 200 -0.12 20.07 16.08
C LYS A 200 -0.23 19.37 14.75
N VAL A 201 -1.44 18.95 14.36
CA VAL A 201 -1.72 18.51 12.99
C VAL A 201 -1.88 19.77 12.13
N VAL A 202 -1.00 19.97 11.16
CA VAL A 202 -0.94 21.19 10.35
C VAL A 202 -1.00 20.82 8.88
N GLU A 203 -1.92 21.44 8.13
CA GLU A 203 -2.04 21.25 6.68
C GLU A 203 -0.75 21.69 5.97
N GLU A 204 -0.31 20.95 4.96
CA GLU A 204 0.96 21.23 4.26
C GLU A 204 1.01 22.62 3.61
N SER A 205 -0.14 23.13 3.15
CA SER A 205 -0.28 24.49 2.60
C SER A 205 0.13 25.57 3.60
N ILE A 206 -0.18 25.37 4.88
CA ILE A 206 0.24 26.25 5.98
C ILE A 206 1.75 26.09 6.24
N CYS A 207 2.25 24.85 6.20
CA CYS A 207 3.67 24.56 6.37
C CYS A 207 4.55 25.22 5.29
N ALA A 208 4.04 25.41 4.07
CA ALA A 208 4.77 26.07 2.98
C ALA A 208 5.13 27.54 3.30
N ASN A 209 4.40 28.18 4.21
CA ASN A 209 4.63 29.54 4.70
C ASN A 209 5.39 29.58 6.03
N CYS A 210 5.83 28.43 6.55
CA CYS A 210 6.54 28.37 7.82
C CYS A 210 7.96 28.95 7.72
N LYS A 211 8.37 29.74 8.73
CA LYS A 211 9.73 30.32 8.83
C LYS A 211 10.85 29.27 8.76
N ILE A 212 10.57 28.03 9.16
CA ILE A 212 11.53 26.92 9.16
C ILE A 212 11.18 25.84 8.13
N LYS A 213 10.47 26.18 7.04
CA LYS A 213 9.98 25.20 6.04
C LYS A 213 11.07 24.29 5.47
N TYR A 214 12.27 24.82 5.21
CA TYR A 214 13.43 24.06 4.71
C TYR A 214 14.12 23.20 5.77
N TYR A 215 13.83 23.46 7.05
CA TYR A 215 14.35 22.72 8.20
C TYR A 215 13.19 22.31 9.10
N CYS A 216 12.19 21.66 8.51
CA CYS A 216 10.94 21.33 9.20
C CYS A 216 11.19 20.45 10.45
N CYS A 217 10.47 20.73 11.54
CA CYS A 217 10.53 19.96 12.78
C CYS A 217 9.44 18.89 12.89
N GLY A 218 8.77 18.58 11.78
CA GLY A 218 7.69 17.59 11.76
C GLY A 218 8.14 16.21 12.25
N VAL A 219 7.18 15.40 12.68
CA VAL A 219 7.40 13.98 12.94
C VAL A 219 7.92 13.32 11.66
N LYS A 220 8.87 12.41 11.81
CA LYS A 220 9.46 11.63 10.72
C LYS A 220 8.84 10.24 10.68
N GLN A 221 8.85 9.63 9.49
CA GLN A 221 8.47 8.24 9.33
C GLN A 221 9.42 7.34 10.13
N LYS A 222 8.91 6.20 10.59
CA LYS A 222 9.73 5.22 11.30
C LYS A 222 10.83 4.71 10.35
N ASN A 223 12.07 4.70 10.82
CA ASN A 223 13.24 4.28 10.06
C ASN A 223 13.53 5.08 8.77
N SER A 224 12.99 6.30 8.63
CA SER A 224 13.30 7.21 7.52
C SER A 224 13.61 8.62 8.02
N LEU A 225 14.38 9.37 7.22
CA LEU A 225 14.59 10.80 7.44
C LEU A 225 13.43 11.66 6.94
N ASP A 226 12.52 11.08 6.16
CA ASP A 226 11.38 11.73 5.55
C ASP A 226 10.32 12.11 6.60
N LEU A 227 9.61 13.19 6.32
CA LEU A 227 8.50 13.63 7.16
C LEU A 227 7.33 12.63 7.05
N LEU A 228 6.67 12.40 8.17
CA LEU A 228 5.39 11.72 8.18
C LEU A 228 4.33 12.67 7.61
N VAL A 229 3.72 12.25 6.50
CA VAL A 229 2.64 12.97 5.83
C VAL A 229 1.38 12.12 5.93
N ILE A 230 0.34 12.73 6.49
CA ILE A 230 -0.99 12.11 6.63
C ILE A 230 -1.87 12.67 5.53
N GLU A 231 -2.40 11.79 4.69
CA GLU A 231 -3.48 12.13 3.77
C GLU A 231 -4.83 11.88 4.45
N HIS A 232 -5.68 12.90 4.43
CA HIS A 232 -6.99 12.88 5.04
C HIS A 232 -7.93 13.79 4.25
N SER A 233 -9.07 13.27 3.80
CA SER A 233 -10.10 14.06 3.11
C SER A 233 -9.57 14.84 1.89
N GLY A 234 -8.62 14.25 1.15
CA GLY A 234 -7.99 14.84 -0.04
C GLY A 234 -6.91 15.91 0.24
N LYS A 235 -6.56 16.12 1.52
CA LYS A 235 -5.54 17.07 1.95
C LYS A 235 -4.38 16.34 2.63
N LYS A 236 -3.22 16.98 2.63
CA LYS A 236 -2.00 16.48 3.28
C LYS A 236 -1.68 17.27 4.54
N TYR A 237 -1.28 16.56 5.58
CA TYR A 237 -0.99 17.11 6.90
C TYR A 237 0.36 16.62 7.41
N ARG A 238 1.04 17.48 8.16
CA ARG A 238 2.26 17.16 8.91
C ARG A 238 1.99 17.28 10.40
N LEU A 239 2.70 16.48 11.19
CA LEU A 239 2.65 16.56 12.65
C LEU A 239 3.75 17.48 13.17
N CYS A 240 3.42 18.74 13.40
CA CYS A 240 4.36 19.78 13.78
C CYS A 240 4.70 19.71 15.29
N LYS A 241 5.96 19.37 15.62
CA LYS A 241 6.46 19.33 16.99
C LYS A 241 6.58 20.75 17.56
N GLN A 242 5.69 21.11 18.48
CA GLN A 242 5.52 22.51 18.89
C GLN A 242 6.74 23.02 19.67
N LYS A 243 7.29 22.26 20.61
CA LYS A 243 8.45 22.69 21.40
C LYS A 243 9.67 22.98 20.49
N GLU A 244 9.92 22.09 19.54
CA GLU A 244 11.01 22.21 18.58
C GLU A 244 10.78 23.35 17.58
N LEU A 245 9.54 23.59 17.17
CA LEU A 245 9.19 24.75 16.33
C LEU A 245 9.58 26.06 17.04
N HIS A 246 9.11 26.25 18.28
CA HIS A 246 9.40 27.46 19.06
C HIS A 246 10.91 27.65 19.24
N LYS A 247 11.62 26.61 19.70
CA LYS A 247 13.07 26.64 19.88
C LYS A 247 13.83 27.00 18.59
N ARG A 248 13.41 26.46 17.43
CA ARG A 248 14.04 26.77 16.15
C ARG A 248 13.74 28.20 15.70
N ILE A 249 12.51 28.68 15.88
CA ILE A 249 12.14 30.06 15.57
C ILE A 249 12.89 31.06 16.46
N GLU A 250 12.98 30.79 17.77
CA GLU A 250 13.74 31.63 18.71
C GLU A 250 15.22 31.69 18.35
N LYS A 251 15.84 30.54 18.04
CA LYS A 251 17.23 30.49 17.57
C LYS A 251 17.42 31.28 16.27
N LEU A 252 16.47 31.15 15.34
CA LEU A 252 16.49 31.86 14.08
C LEU A 252 16.42 33.37 14.34
N ASN A 253 15.47 33.83 15.15
CA ASN A 253 15.32 35.23 15.53
C ASN A 253 16.55 35.78 16.29
N SER A 254 17.15 35.00 17.20
CA SER A 254 18.31 35.43 17.99
C SER A 254 19.59 35.55 17.15
N GLN A 255 19.76 34.68 16.15
CA GLN A 255 20.83 34.83 15.16
C GLN A 255 20.65 36.10 14.32
N PHE A 256 19.41 36.49 14.00
CA PHE A 256 19.13 37.74 13.28
C PHE A 256 19.27 39.01 14.15
N SER A 257 18.97 38.95 15.45
CA SER A 257 19.21 40.08 16.36
C SER A 257 20.69 40.24 16.73
N GLY A 258 21.44 39.14 16.87
CA GLY A 258 22.90 39.17 17.04
C GLY A 258 23.65 39.68 15.81
N ALA A 259 23.20 39.33 14.60
CA ALA A 259 23.74 39.88 13.35
C ALA A 259 23.47 41.39 13.18
N LYS A 260 22.45 41.95 13.86
CA LYS A 260 22.25 43.40 13.96
C LYS A 260 23.17 44.06 14.99
N LEU A 261 23.54 43.38 16.07
CA LEU A 261 24.43 43.92 17.10
C LEU A 261 25.90 43.97 16.63
N HIS A 262 26.32 43.08 15.74
CA HIS A 262 27.64 43.16 15.09
C HIS A 262 27.79 44.25 14.01
N LYS A 263 26.78 45.11 13.80
CA LYS A 263 26.91 46.28 12.91
C LYS A 263 27.38 47.57 13.62
N HIS A 264 27.70 47.52 14.92
CA HIS A 264 28.10 48.71 15.68
C HIS A 264 29.45 48.63 16.40
N ILE A 265 30.30 47.68 16.06
CA ILE A 265 31.70 47.69 16.52
C ILE A 265 32.61 47.59 15.29
N GLU A 266 33.45 48.61 15.18
CA GLU A 266 34.62 48.78 14.30
C GLU A 266 34.41 49.28 12.86
N ASN A 267 34.33 50.62 12.78
CA ASN A 267 35.02 51.38 11.75
C ASN A 267 36.52 51.04 11.78
N ASP A 268 37.01 50.22 10.86
CA ASP A 268 38.18 50.57 10.04
C ASP A 268 38.34 49.64 8.83
N LYS A 269 38.09 50.25 7.67
CA LYS A 269 38.50 49.96 6.28
C LYS A 269 38.44 48.52 5.73
N ASP A 270 37.65 48.42 4.65
CA ASP A 270 37.62 47.38 3.61
C ASP A 270 37.04 46.01 3.97
N LEU A 271 35.71 45.90 4.00
CA LEU A 271 34.97 45.12 2.99
C LEU A 271 33.46 45.27 3.23
N SER A 272 32.74 45.58 2.15
CA SER A 272 31.31 45.38 2.03
C SER A 272 30.92 43.94 2.36
N ILE A 273 30.27 43.71 3.50
CA ILE A 273 29.49 42.48 3.72
C ILE A 273 28.06 42.87 4.09
N SER A 274 27.28 43.16 3.05
CA SER A 274 25.84 42.93 3.05
C SER A 274 25.60 41.43 3.27
N VAL A 275 25.46 40.99 4.52
CA VAL A 275 24.97 39.63 4.81
C VAL A 275 23.49 39.60 4.42
N ASN A 276 23.25 39.28 3.15
CA ASN A 276 21.95 39.09 2.55
C ASN A 276 21.36 37.76 3.04
N MET A 277 20.06 37.78 3.38
CA MET A 277 19.22 36.60 3.66
C MET A 277 19.28 35.55 2.53
N SER A 278 19.74 35.94 1.34
CA SER A 278 20.08 35.07 0.20
C SER A 278 21.08 33.98 0.59
N ASN A 279 22.18 34.29 1.30
CA ASN A 279 23.31 33.35 1.38
C ASN A 279 23.04 32.08 2.22
N TYR A 280 22.10 32.12 3.17
CA TYR A 280 21.69 30.92 3.93
C TYR A 280 20.58 30.13 3.22
N CYS A 281 19.76 30.81 2.41
CA CYS A 281 18.82 30.17 1.49
C CYS A 281 19.59 29.54 0.32
N ASP A 282 20.61 30.21 -0.22
CA ASP A 282 21.55 29.73 -1.23
C ASP A 282 22.35 28.54 -0.70
N TYR A 283 22.85 28.53 0.53
CA TYR A 283 23.57 27.34 1.01
C TYR A 283 22.65 26.11 1.16
N GLY A 284 21.38 26.33 1.53
CA GLY A 284 20.37 25.27 1.59
C GLY A 284 19.83 24.86 0.22
N GLN A 285 19.66 25.81 -0.70
CA GLN A 285 19.23 25.62 -2.08
C GLN A 285 20.34 24.98 -2.91
N ASP A 286 21.60 25.39 -2.75
CA ASP A 286 22.77 24.81 -3.39
C ASP A 286 23.03 23.40 -2.88
N LEU A 287 22.82 23.11 -1.59
CA LEU A 287 22.88 21.74 -1.08
C LEU A 287 21.71 20.87 -1.58
N GLN A 288 20.50 21.42 -1.65
CA GLN A 288 19.33 20.71 -2.17
C GLN A 288 19.41 20.49 -3.69
N GLU A 289 19.87 21.48 -4.43
CA GLU A 289 20.12 21.43 -5.87
C GLU A 289 21.29 20.48 -6.18
N LYS A 290 22.34 20.45 -5.34
CA LYS A 290 23.40 19.42 -5.42
C LYS A 290 22.84 18.03 -5.16
N LEU A 291 22.00 17.84 -4.14
CA LEU A 291 21.37 16.54 -3.84
C LEU A 291 20.39 16.10 -4.94
N GLU A 292 19.60 17.01 -5.49
CA GLU A 292 18.67 16.76 -6.61
C GLU A 292 19.43 16.51 -7.91
N ASN A 293 20.55 17.21 -8.16
CA ASN A 293 21.46 16.94 -9.27
C ASN A 293 22.12 15.56 -9.14
N ILE A 294 22.55 15.17 -7.93
CA ILE A 294 23.11 13.84 -7.66
C ILE A 294 22.03 12.78 -7.94
N LYS A 295 20.81 12.95 -7.41
CA LYS A 295 19.69 12.02 -7.68
C LYS A 295 19.33 11.94 -9.16
N ARG A 296 19.26 13.07 -9.87
CA ARG A 296 19.03 13.09 -11.33
C ARG A 296 20.13 12.36 -12.08
N LYS A 297 21.39 12.60 -11.73
CA LYS A 297 22.53 11.90 -12.35
C LYS A 297 22.48 10.40 -12.08
N GLU A 298 22.10 9.98 -10.87
CA GLU A 298 21.91 8.58 -10.52
C GLU A 298 20.75 7.94 -11.29
N GLU A 299 19.61 8.64 -11.43
CA GLU A 299 18.47 8.17 -12.23
C GLU A 299 18.75 8.15 -13.73
N GLU A 300 19.49 9.13 -14.24
CA GLU A 300 19.91 9.18 -15.64
C GLU A 300 20.97 8.11 -15.94
N GLU A 301 21.94 7.88 -15.04
CA GLU A 301 22.82 6.73 -15.15
C GLU A 301 22.06 5.41 -15.06
N LYS A 302 21.06 5.31 -14.19
CA LYS A 302 20.22 4.11 -14.08
C LYS A 302 19.43 3.88 -15.38
N ARG A 303 18.80 4.92 -15.93
CA ARG A 303 18.12 4.86 -17.24
C ARG A 303 19.07 4.51 -18.37
N ARG A 304 20.25 5.13 -18.43
CA ARG A 304 21.27 4.77 -19.43
C ARG A 304 21.74 3.32 -19.26
N ARG A 305 21.88 2.83 -18.03
CA ARG A 305 22.19 1.41 -17.79
C ARG A 305 21.05 0.51 -18.24
N GLU A 306 19.80 0.85 -17.93
CA GLU A 306 18.61 0.09 -18.34
C GLU A 306 18.40 0.11 -19.87
N GLU A 307 18.62 1.24 -20.54
CA GLU A 307 18.60 1.36 -22.01
C GLU A 307 19.77 0.61 -22.65
N MET A 308 20.98 0.73 -22.10
CA MET A 308 22.12 -0.02 -22.61
C MET A 308 21.93 -1.52 -22.40
N GLU A 309 21.26 -1.95 -21.32
CA GLU A 309 20.95 -3.35 -21.02
C GLU A 309 19.77 -3.88 -21.87
N SER A 310 18.85 -3.00 -22.31
CA SER A 310 17.76 -3.35 -23.23
C SER A 310 18.20 -3.45 -24.69
N LEU A 311 19.30 -2.79 -25.07
CA LEU A 311 19.91 -2.87 -26.40
C LEU A 311 20.74 -4.14 -26.65
N HIS A 312 21.07 -4.91 -25.61
CA HIS A 312 21.93 -6.10 -25.73
C HIS A 312 21.14 -7.41 -25.69
N ASN A 313 21.32 -8.25 -26.72
CA ASN A 313 20.68 -9.56 -26.82
C ASN A 313 21.17 -10.47 -25.66
N PRO A 314 20.26 -11.12 -24.91
CA PRO A 314 20.62 -12.08 -23.86
C PRO A 314 21.56 -13.21 -24.31
N SER A 315 21.58 -13.50 -25.62
CA SER A 315 22.44 -14.51 -26.24
C SER A 315 23.94 -14.21 -26.15
N ASP A 316 24.32 -12.94 -25.95
CA ASP A 316 25.71 -12.48 -25.93
C ASP A 316 26.30 -12.37 -24.52
N ARG A 317 25.50 -12.67 -23.48
CA ARG A 317 25.92 -12.55 -22.09
C ARG A 317 26.88 -13.67 -21.72
N THR A 318 27.96 -13.33 -21.01
CA THR A 318 28.87 -14.31 -20.39
C THR A 318 29.05 -14.03 -18.90
N CYS A 319 29.15 -15.06 -18.05
CA CYS A 319 29.31 -14.86 -16.61
C CYS A 319 30.58 -14.08 -16.25
N PHE A 320 31.60 -14.01 -17.11
CA PHE A 320 32.82 -13.22 -16.86
C PHE A 320 32.55 -11.71 -16.80
N GLU A 321 31.52 -11.28 -17.52
CA GLU A 321 31.05 -9.89 -17.58
C GLU A 321 30.06 -9.57 -16.46
N CYS A 322 29.72 -10.53 -15.58
CA CYS A 322 28.80 -10.32 -14.48
C CYS A 322 29.49 -9.64 -13.29
N ARG A 323 28.83 -8.69 -12.63
CA ARG A 323 29.28 -8.08 -11.36
C ARG A 323 29.46 -9.10 -10.24
N SER A 324 28.65 -10.16 -10.23
CA SER A 324 28.75 -11.23 -9.25
C SER A 324 29.89 -12.21 -9.54
N ASN A 325 30.66 -12.04 -10.62
CA ASN A 325 31.79 -12.90 -10.92
C ASN A 325 33.05 -12.53 -10.12
N LEU A 326 33.50 -13.47 -9.31
CA LEU A 326 34.72 -13.39 -8.52
C LEU A 326 35.92 -13.74 -9.43
N VAL A 327 36.44 -12.73 -10.14
CA VAL A 327 37.50 -12.89 -11.16
C VAL A 327 38.70 -13.67 -10.65
N TRP A 328 39.12 -13.42 -9.40
CA TRP A 328 40.24 -14.08 -8.74
C TRP A 328 40.04 -15.61 -8.57
N ALA A 329 38.80 -16.09 -8.63
CA ALA A 329 38.42 -17.48 -8.42
C ALA A 329 38.08 -18.23 -9.72
N ASN A 330 38.26 -17.59 -10.87
CA ASN A 330 38.05 -18.20 -12.19
C ASN A 330 39.14 -19.25 -12.48
N LYS A 331 38.74 -20.41 -13.01
CA LYS A 331 39.68 -21.48 -13.39
C LYS A 331 39.17 -22.24 -14.62
N ASN A 332 40.09 -22.66 -15.48
CA ASN A 332 39.83 -23.56 -16.62
C ASN A 332 38.67 -23.10 -17.53
N GLY A 333 38.53 -21.80 -17.77
CA GLY A 333 37.45 -21.26 -18.60
C GLY A 333 36.07 -21.20 -17.94
N TYR A 334 35.96 -21.48 -16.64
CA TYR A 334 34.74 -21.30 -15.86
C TYR A 334 34.79 -20.00 -15.06
N ALA A 335 33.64 -19.33 -15.00
CA ALA A 335 33.42 -18.19 -14.12
C ALA A 335 33.12 -18.67 -12.70
N ASN A 336 33.23 -17.79 -11.71
CA ASN A 336 32.90 -18.12 -10.32
C ASN A 336 31.89 -17.12 -9.77
N CYS A 337 30.62 -17.52 -9.71
CA CYS A 337 29.56 -16.65 -9.20
C CYS A 337 29.62 -16.57 -7.65
N GLY A 338 29.84 -15.37 -7.09
CA GLY A 338 29.81 -15.15 -5.64
C GLY A 338 28.44 -15.41 -5.00
N ALA A 339 27.38 -15.47 -5.81
CA ALA A 339 26.01 -15.80 -5.40
C ALA A 339 25.60 -17.22 -5.81
N TRP A 340 26.54 -18.12 -6.12
CA TRP A 340 26.24 -19.45 -6.68
C TRP A 340 25.21 -20.24 -5.87
N LYS A 341 25.32 -20.19 -4.53
CA LYS A 341 24.45 -20.91 -3.61
C LYS A 341 23.02 -20.37 -3.58
N SER A 342 22.83 -19.05 -3.65
CA SER A 342 21.50 -18.43 -3.63
C SER A 342 20.81 -18.47 -5.01
N LEU A 343 21.59 -18.52 -6.08
CA LEU A 343 21.09 -18.60 -7.46
C LEU A 343 20.98 -20.04 -7.99
N ASN A 344 21.30 -21.04 -7.15
CA ASN A 344 21.33 -22.45 -7.52
C ASN A 344 22.12 -22.74 -8.81
N VAL A 345 23.25 -22.03 -8.99
CA VAL A 345 24.19 -22.27 -10.09
C VAL A 345 25.44 -22.97 -9.56
N PRO A 346 26.16 -23.77 -10.36
CA PRO A 346 27.38 -24.42 -9.91
C PRO A 346 28.46 -23.40 -9.51
N GLN A 347 29.21 -23.68 -8.44
CA GLN A 347 30.32 -22.83 -7.99
C GLN A 347 31.39 -22.62 -9.07
N LYS A 348 31.67 -23.66 -9.87
CA LYS A 348 32.35 -23.54 -11.17
C LYS A 348 31.28 -23.22 -12.22
N THR A 349 30.93 -21.96 -12.36
CA THR A 349 29.78 -21.52 -13.16
C THR A 349 30.14 -21.50 -14.65
N PRO A 350 29.47 -22.30 -15.50
CA PRO A 350 29.63 -22.20 -16.95
C PRO A 350 29.37 -20.76 -17.42
N PRO A 351 30.23 -20.17 -18.28
CA PRO A 351 30.05 -18.79 -18.72
C PRO A 351 28.70 -18.51 -19.39
N THR A 352 28.11 -19.54 -20.02
CA THR A 352 26.80 -19.47 -20.68
C THR A 352 25.62 -19.37 -19.72
N CYS A 353 25.79 -19.64 -18.42
CA CYS A 353 24.72 -19.47 -17.43
C CYS A 353 24.21 -18.02 -17.39
N ALA A 354 25.02 -17.04 -17.80
CA ALA A 354 24.62 -15.64 -17.91
C ALA A 354 23.49 -15.40 -18.92
N LYS A 355 23.34 -16.26 -19.93
CA LYS A 355 22.31 -16.12 -20.97
C LYS A 355 20.89 -16.32 -20.42
N THR A 356 20.73 -17.18 -19.41
CA THR A 356 19.44 -17.53 -18.80
C THR A 356 19.30 -17.04 -17.35
N CYS A 357 20.38 -16.52 -16.75
CA CYS A 357 20.36 -16.00 -15.38
C CYS A 357 19.58 -14.68 -15.30
N LYS A 358 18.43 -14.72 -14.62
CA LYS A 358 17.58 -13.54 -14.36
C LYS A 358 18.25 -12.48 -13.47
N ASN A 359 19.34 -12.84 -12.79
CA ASN A 359 20.10 -11.96 -11.90
C ASN A 359 21.46 -11.54 -12.50
N PHE A 360 21.70 -11.80 -13.78
CA PHE A 360 22.90 -11.30 -14.46
C PHE A 360 22.90 -9.76 -14.42
N LYS A 361 24.03 -9.17 -14.00
CA LYS A 361 24.26 -7.73 -14.02
C LYS A 361 25.60 -7.49 -14.68
N ARG A 362 25.64 -6.85 -15.85
CA ARG A 362 26.90 -6.55 -16.54
C ARG A 362 27.77 -5.61 -15.69
N LYS A 363 29.08 -5.81 -15.69
CA LYS A 363 30.06 -4.98 -14.94
C LYS A 363 29.88 -3.50 -15.27
#